data_AF-A0A1C5ICI9-F1
#
_entry.id   AF-A0A1C5ICI9-F1
#
_cell.length_a   1.000
_cell.length_b   1.000
_cell.length_c   1.000
_cell.angle_alpha   90.00
_cell.angle_beta   90.00
_cell.angle_gamma   90.00
#
_symmetry.space_group_name_H-M   'P 1'
#
loop_
_entity.id
_entity.type
_entity.pdbx_description
1 polymer ?
#
loop_
_entity_poly.entity_id
_entity_poly.type
_entity_poly.pdbx_seq_one_letter_code
_entity_poly.pdbx_strand_id
1 'polypeptide(L)'
;MPRKRTTPPRQTQAKGARIVSAYLENADVFRTAKAAGTKPSGPAVLVLKNRPDFDKRDFDRKARDLVRLGQQGRLKKAPSDRDSNKVWDPATKKRRTRTNIYRDRMIRNLTKDGRLTKDKGTAATNKYLANKTVVDRLYAGKGPVNARGQGYDPDHIHELQMDGTDTYDNLRPMDAHTNRQLGSDISVALRDVPDGTPIIVKVLP
;
A
#
# COMPACT_ATOMS: atom_id res chain seq x y z
N MET A 1 55.92 -16.09 4.07
CA MET A 1 54.55 -16.37 4.57
C MET A 1 53.57 -15.33 4.04
N PRO A 2 52.87 -15.55 2.91
CA PRO A 2 51.89 -14.58 2.42
C PRO A 2 50.53 -14.80 3.12
N ARG A 3 50.02 -13.76 3.79
CA ARG A 3 48.67 -13.74 4.39
C ARG A 3 47.61 -13.82 3.29
N LYS A 4 46.86 -14.92 3.22
CA LYS A 4 45.66 -15.04 2.37
C LYS A 4 44.63 -13.99 2.83
N ARG A 5 44.32 -13.02 1.96
CA ARG A 5 43.13 -12.16 2.12
C ARG A 5 41.90 -13.05 1.97
N THR A 6 41.18 -13.29 3.05
CA THR A 6 39.86 -13.90 3.01
C THR A 6 38.85 -12.81 2.61
N THR A 7 38.48 -12.77 1.34
CA THR A 7 37.31 -12.00 0.89
C THR A 7 36.08 -12.57 1.63
N PRO A 8 35.21 -11.75 2.25
CA PRO A 8 34.01 -12.26 2.87
C PRO A 8 33.12 -12.92 1.80
N PRO A 9 32.44 -14.03 2.12
CA PRO A 9 31.62 -14.73 1.15
C PRO A 9 30.53 -13.79 0.65
N ARG A 10 30.48 -13.62 -0.68
CA ARG A 10 29.40 -12.92 -1.38
C ARG A 10 28.10 -13.59 -0.96
N GLN A 11 27.21 -12.87 -0.26
CA GLN A 11 25.89 -13.36 0.11
C GLN A 11 25.13 -13.73 -1.18
N THR A 12 25.21 -15.00 -1.57
CA THR A 12 24.37 -15.58 -2.61
C THR A 12 22.95 -15.56 -2.08
N GLN A 13 22.12 -14.65 -2.58
CA GLN A 13 20.68 -14.68 -2.33
C GLN A 13 20.17 -16.06 -2.70
N ALA A 14 19.60 -16.77 -1.73
CA ALA A 14 19.07 -18.11 -1.94
C ALA A 14 18.06 -18.11 -3.07
N LYS A 15 18.16 -19.08 -3.98
CA LYS A 15 17.24 -19.27 -5.11
C LYS A 15 15.80 -19.32 -4.58
N GLY A 16 14.97 -18.33 -4.92
CA GLY A 16 13.59 -18.19 -4.43
C GLY A 16 13.38 -17.13 -3.33
N ALA A 17 14.43 -16.42 -2.89
CA ALA A 17 14.28 -15.29 -1.98
C ALA A 17 13.48 -14.15 -2.64
N ARG A 18 12.21 -13.99 -2.26
CA ARG A 18 11.38 -12.86 -2.69
C ARG A 18 11.92 -11.57 -2.09
N ILE A 19 12.16 -10.56 -2.91
CA ILE A 19 12.48 -9.21 -2.42
C ILE A 19 11.21 -8.67 -1.75
N VAL A 20 11.23 -8.54 -0.42
CA VAL A 20 10.15 -7.93 0.35
C VAL A 20 10.32 -6.41 0.38
N SER A 21 9.21 -5.69 0.30
CA SER A 21 9.19 -4.21 0.38
C SER A 21 8.98 -3.68 1.80
N ALA A 22 8.61 -4.54 2.74
CA ALA A 22 8.42 -4.17 4.14
C ALA A 22 8.85 -5.31 5.07
N TYR A 23 9.52 -4.98 6.16
CA TYR A 23 9.89 -5.91 7.23
C TYR A 23 10.11 -5.17 8.55
N LEU A 24 10.12 -5.89 9.67
CA LEU A 24 10.47 -5.32 10.97
C LEU A 24 11.96 -5.47 11.24
N GLU A 25 12.63 -4.37 11.57
CA GLU A 25 14.04 -4.38 11.99
C GLU A 25 14.23 -5.13 13.32
N ASN A 26 13.27 -4.98 14.23
CA ASN A 26 13.25 -5.62 15.54
C ASN A 26 12.24 -6.79 15.63
N ALA A 27 12.07 -7.54 14.53
CA ALA A 27 11.11 -8.65 14.46
C ALA A 27 11.26 -9.69 15.59
N ASP A 28 12.51 -9.97 15.99
CA ASP A 28 12.82 -10.99 17.00
C ASP A 28 12.30 -10.61 18.39
N VAL A 29 12.19 -9.32 18.72
CA VAL A 29 11.59 -8.83 19.96
C VAL A 29 10.14 -9.27 20.05
N PHE A 30 9.38 -9.07 18.97
CA PHE A 30 7.96 -9.44 18.91
C PHE A 30 7.77 -10.96 18.87
N ARG A 31 8.60 -11.68 18.10
CA ARG A 31 8.55 -13.15 18.04
C ARG A 31 8.82 -13.78 19.41
N THR A 32 9.86 -13.30 20.10
CA THR A 32 10.24 -13.80 21.42
C THR A 32 9.17 -13.49 22.46
N ALA A 33 8.64 -12.26 22.46
CA ALA A 33 7.58 -11.87 23.38
C ALA A 33 6.32 -12.73 23.18
N LYS A 34 5.93 -12.98 21.93
CA LYS A 34 4.82 -13.88 21.60
C LYS A 34 5.04 -15.31 22.08
N ALA A 35 6.23 -15.86 21.87
CA ALA A 35 6.57 -17.22 22.31
C ALA A 35 6.60 -17.36 23.84
N ALA A 36 7.06 -16.33 24.54
CA ALA A 36 7.14 -16.29 26.00
C ALA A 36 5.81 -15.86 26.68
N GLY A 37 4.80 -15.45 25.92
CA GLY A 37 3.56 -14.89 26.46
C GLY A 37 3.74 -13.54 27.16
N THR A 38 4.77 -12.77 26.80
CA THR A 38 5.10 -11.48 27.41
C THR A 38 4.75 -10.31 26.49
N LYS A 39 4.73 -9.10 27.06
CA LYS A 39 4.50 -7.87 26.28
C LYS A 39 5.85 -7.35 25.75
N PRO A 40 6.01 -7.16 24.43
CA PRO A 40 7.24 -6.59 23.87
C PRO A 40 7.41 -5.15 24.35
N SER A 41 8.66 -4.76 24.64
CA SER A 41 9.01 -3.39 25.01
C SER A 41 9.33 -2.57 23.76
N GLY A 42 8.82 -1.33 23.74
CA GLY A 42 9.12 -0.35 22.69
C GLY A 42 8.29 -0.47 21.40
N PRO A 43 8.55 0.41 20.43
CA PRO A 43 7.82 0.47 19.17
C PRO A 43 8.25 -0.62 18.19
N ALA A 44 7.36 -0.99 17.28
CA ALA A 44 7.71 -1.79 16.11
C ALA A 44 8.42 -0.89 15.08
N VAL A 45 9.61 -1.29 14.63
CA VAL A 45 10.40 -0.53 13.66
C VAL A 45 10.20 -1.13 12.27
N LEU A 46 9.23 -0.58 11.54
CA LEU A 46 8.89 -0.97 10.18
C LEU A 46 9.86 -0.34 9.19
N VAL A 47 10.58 -1.18 8.45
CA VAL A 47 11.48 -0.75 7.38
C VAL A 47 10.80 -0.96 6.05
N LEU A 48 10.71 0.10 5.25
CA LEU A 48 10.22 0.07 3.88
C LEU A 48 11.39 0.12 2.90
N LYS A 49 11.31 -0.68 1.84
CA LYS A 49 12.30 -0.73 0.77
C LYS A 49 11.62 -0.69 -0.59
N ASN A 50 12.07 0.20 -1.44
CA ASN A 50 11.58 0.25 -2.81
C ASN A 50 12.02 -1.01 -3.58
N ARG A 51 11.08 -1.66 -4.25
CA ARG A 51 11.40 -2.78 -5.14
C ARG A 51 11.61 -2.28 -6.58
N PRO A 52 12.45 -2.94 -7.40
CA PRO A 52 12.65 -2.55 -8.79
C PRO A 52 11.37 -2.57 -9.64
N ASP A 53 10.42 -3.43 -9.28
CA ASP A 53 9.14 -3.60 -9.96
C ASP A 53 8.04 -2.64 -9.46
N PHE A 54 8.35 -1.73 -8.53
CA PHE A 54 7.41 -0.74 -8.02
C PHE A 54 7.43 0.55 -8.84
N ASP A 55 6.31 1.26 -8.82
CA ASP A 55 6.28 2.66 -9.21
C ASP A 55 6.98 3.49 -8.14
N LYS A 56 8.19 3.97 -8.46
CA LYS A 56 9.05 4.67 -7.50
C LYS A 56 8.37 5.91 -6.92
N ARG A 57 7.66 6.68 -7.76
CA ARG A 57 7.01 7.91 -7.32
C ARG A 57 5.90 7.62 -6.32
N ASP A 58 5.09 6.61 -6.61
CA ASP A 58 4.00 6.19 -5.74
C ASP A 58 4.50 5.54 -4.45
N PHE A 59 5.54 4.70 -4.53
CA PHE A 59 6.23 4.17 -3.35
C PHE A 59 6.78 5.30 -2.47
N ASP A 60 7.56 6.22 -3.04
CA ASP A 60 8.17 7.33 -2.31
C ASP A 60 7.10 8.24 -1.67
N ARG A 61 5.97 8.45 -2.36
CA ARG A 61 4.85 9.24 -1.82
C ARG A 61 4.24 8.53 -0.61
N LYS A 62 3.97 7.23 -0.70
CA LYS A 62 3.42 6.42 0.41
C LYS A 62 4.39 6.33 1.58
N ALA A 63 5.66 6.02 1.32
CA ALA A 63 6.69 5.92 2.33
C ALA A 63 6.87 7.23 3.11
N ARG A 64 6.86 8.38 2.42
CA ARG A 64 6.92 9.70 3.07
C ARG A 64 5.73 9.96 4.00
N ASP A 65 4.51 9.60 3.59
CA ASP A 65 3.34 9.75 4.46
C ASP A 65 3.43 8.89 5.70
N LEU A 66 3.86 7.63 5.55
CA LEU A 66 4.03 6.72 6.68
C LEU A 66 5.15 7.17 7.62
N VAL A 67 6.28 7.65 7.10
CA VAL A 67 7.35 8.25 7.92
C VAL A 67 6.82 9.45 8.70
N ARG A 68 6.13 10.38 8.03
CA ARG A 68 5.56 11.57 8.67
C ARG A 68 4.57 11.18 9.77
N LEU A 69 3.67 10.24 9.52
CA LEU A 69 2.70 9.76 10.52
C LEU A 69 3.39 9.06 11.70
N GLY A 70 4.46 8.29 11.45
CA GLY A 70 5.26 7.66 12.49
C GLY A 70 5.98 8.69 13.37
N GLN A 71 6.59 9.71 12.76
CA GLN A 71 7.22 10.84 13.48
C GLN A 71 6.22 11.64 14.31
N GLN A 72 4.97 11.73 13.87
CA GLN A 72 3.88 12.36 14.61
C GLN A 72 3.29 11.47 15.71
N GLY A 73 3.80 10.24 15.90
CA GLY A 73 3.26 9.29 16.89
C GLY A 73 1.86 8.77 16.55
N ARG A 74 1.43 8.88 15.28
CA ARG A 74 0.07 8.54 14.83
C ARG A 74 -0.09 7.11 14.33
N LEU A 75 1.01 6.36 14.19
CA LEU A 75 0.97 4.97 13.75
C LEU A 75 0.99 4.04 14.95
N LYS A 76 -0.01 3.16 15.03
CA LYS A 76 -0.06 2.04 15.95
C LYS A 76 -0.69 0.84 15.25
N LYS A 77 -0.34 -0.37 15.66
CA LYS A 77 -0.95 -1.58 15.10
C LYS A 77 -2.46 -1.56 15.35
N ALA A 78 -3.25 -1.59 14.28
CA ALA A 78 -4.70 -1.60 14.39
C ALA A 78 -5.24 -3.00 14.76
N PRO A 79 -6.39 -3.07 15.44
CA PRO A 79 -7.13 -4.32 15.60
C PRO A 79 -7.48 -4.95 14.24
N SER A 80 -7.56 -6.28 14.18
CA SER A 80 -8.04 -6.96 12.97
C SER A 80 -9.56 -6.85 12.86
N ASP A 81 -10.07 -5.80 12.25
CA ASP A 81 -11.49 -5.71 11.88
C ASP A 81 -11.64 -5.75 10.35
N ARG A 82 -12.20 -6.86 9.85
CA ARG A 82 -12.38 -7.11 8.42
C ARG A 82 -13.72 -6.55 7.89
N ASP A 83 -14.68 -6.24 8.76
CA ASP A 83 -16.06 -5.96 8.36
C ASP A 83 -16.44 -4.47 8.41
N SER A 84 -15.64 -3.61 9.06
CA SER A 84 -15.91 -2.17 9.19
C SER A 84 -15.77 -1.33 7.90
N ASN A 85 -15.23 -1.89 6.81
CA ASN A 85 -14.88 -1.11 5.62
C ASN A 85 -16.02 -1.00 4.58
N LYS A 86 -17.16 -1.66 4.80
CA LYS A 86 -18.29 -1.64 3.86
C LYS A 86 -19.32 -0.57 4.25
N VAL A 87 -19.59 0.35 3.32
CA VAL A 87 -20.66 1.36 3.44
C VAL A 87 -21.79 1.10 2.46
N TRP A 88 -22.97 1.63 2.75
CA TRP A 88 -24.10 1.59 1.83
C TRP A 88 -23.81 2.47 0.60
N ASP A 89 -23.90 1.87 -0.60
CA ASP A 89 -23.80 2.58 -1.87
C ASP A 89 -25.20 2.80 -2.45
N PRO A 90 -25.75 4.03 -2.43
CA PRO A 90 -27.06 4.32 -2.98
C PRO A 90 -27.12 4.11 -4.50
N ALA A 91 -25.99 4.23 -5.22
CA ALA A 91 -25.97 4.05 -6.67
C ALA A 91 -26.22 2.60 -7.09
N THR A 92 -25.78 1.63 -6.27
CA THR A 92 -25.96 0.20 -6.56
C THR A 92 -26.93 -0.50 -5.61
N LYS A 93 -27.48 0.19 -4.61
CA LYS A 93 -28.32 -0.34 -3.53
C LYS A 93 -27.70 -1.57 -2.82
N LYS A 94 -26.38 -1.53 -2.59
CA LYS A 94 -25.59 -2.64 -2.01
C LYS A 94 -24.54 -2.10 -1.05
N ARG A 95 -24.14 -2.91 -0.06
CA ARG A 95 -22.96 -2.60 0.78
C ARG A 95 -21.68 -2.90 0.01
N ARG A 96 -20.80 -1.91 -0.12
CA ARG A 96 -19.54 -1.99 -0.88
C ARG A 96 -18.40 -1.36 -0.09
N THR A 97 -17.16 -1.76 -0.36
CA THR A 97 -16.00 -1.12 0.26
C THR A 97 -15.90 0.36 -0.15
N ARG A 98 -15.45 1.22 0.76
CA ARG A 98 -15.25 2.65 0.46
C ARG A 98 -14.28 2.86 -0.70
N THR A 99 -13.24 2.04 -0.81
CA THR A 99 -12.31 2.04 -1.95
C THR A 99 -13.03 1.81 -3.27
N ASN A 100 -13.93 0.84 -3.37
CA ASN A 100 -14.69 0.59 -4.60
C ASN A 100 -15.58 1.78 -4.98
N ILE A 101 -16.25 2.40 -4.00
CA ILE A 101 -17.08 3.57 -4.23
C ILE A 101 -16.23 4.78 -4.64
N TYR A 102 -15.08 4.99 -3.98
CA TYR A 102 -14.14 6.06 -4.31
C TYR A 102 -13.65 5.95 -5.75
N ARG A 103 -13.24 4.74 -6.19
CA ARG A 103 -12.84 4.48 -7.57
C ARG A 103 -13.95 4.83 -8.56
N ASP A 104 -15.19 4.41 -8.30
CA ASP A 104 -16.31 4.71 -9.19
C ASP A 104 -16.67 6.21 -9.19
N ARG A 105 -16.49 6.93 -8.07
CA ARG A 105 -16.63 8.40 -8.02
C ARG A 105 -15.56 9.09 -8.85
N MET A 106 -14.31 8.64 -8.76
CA MET A 106 -13.22 9.15 -9.58
C MET A 106 -13.51 8.98 -11.07
N ILE A 107 -13.86 7.76 -11.50
CA ILE A 107 -14.19 7.48 -12.89
C ILE A 107 -15.31 8.42 -13.34
N ARG A 108 -16.41 8.52 -12.59
CA ARG A 108 -17.50 9.44 -12.92
C ARG A 108 -17.07 10.89 -13.01
N ASN A 109 -16.18 11.36 -12.15
CA ASN A 109 -15.68 12.74 -12.20
C ASN A 109 -14.80 12.98 -13.43
N LEU A 110 -13.97 12.01 -13.79
CA LEU A 110 -13.09 12.05 -14.97
C LEU A 110 -13.86 11.86 -16.29
N THR A 111 -15.09 11.36 -16.23
CA THR A 111 -15.98 11.18 -17.39
C THR A 111 -17.25 12.03 -17.32
N LYS A 112 -17.36 12.98 -16.37
CA LYS A 112 -18.54 13.83 -16.22
C LYS A 112 -18.73 14.62 -17.52
N ASP A 113 -19.98 14.72 -17.99
CA ASP A 113 -20.42 15.38 -19.23
C ASP A 113 -20.31 14.56 -20.53
N GLY A 114 -19.93 13.27 -20.44
CA GLY A 114 -19.97 12.37 -21.58
C GLY A 114 -20.01 10.92 -21.13
N ARG A 115 -21.22 10.39 -20.91
CA ARG A 115 -21.39 8.93 -20.81
C ARG A 115 -20.94 8.33 -22.13
N LEU A 116 -19.77 7.68 -22.13
CA LEU A 116 -19.42 6.60 -23.05
C LEU A 116 -19.63 6.88 -24.56
N THR A 117 -19.36 8.09 -25.05
CA THR A 117 -19.05 8.24 -26.48
C THR A 117 -17.56 8.06 -26.67
N LYS A 118 -17.12 6.79 -26.69
CA LYS A 118 -15.73 6.44 -27.05
C LYS A 118 -15.32 6.99 -28.42
N ASP A 119 -16.32 7.36 -29.23
CA ASP A 119 -16.17 7.49 -30.69
C ASP A 119 -16.41 8.91 -31.22
N LYS A 120 -16.59 9.93 -30.36
CA LYS A 120 -16.85 11.32 -30.81
C LYS A 120 -16.08 12.37 -29.98
N GLY A 121 -15.43 13.32 -30.67
CA GLY A 121 -14.73 14.48 -30.09
C GLY A 121 -13.20 14.36 -30.04
N THR A 122 -12.54 15.35 -29.45
CA THR A 122 -11.09 15.39 -29.22
C THR A 122 -10.79 15.44 -27.72
N ALA A 123 -9.53 15.35 -27.29
CA ALA A 123 -9.17 15.54 -25.88
C ALA A 123 -9.60 16.92 -25.32
N ALA A 124 -9.75 17.94 -26.17
CA ALA A 124 -10.24 19.25 -25.74
C ALA A 124 -11.75 19.29 -25.49
N THR A 125 -12.52 18.45 -26.20
CA THR A 125 -14.00 18.48 -26.16
C THR A 125 -14.63 17.25 -25.49
N ASN A 126 -13.83 16.23 -25.20
CA ASN A 126 -14.26 14.98 -24.57
C ASN A 126 -13.37 14.66 -23.36
N LYS A 127 -13.97 14.79 -22.17
CA LYS A 127 -13.29 14.59 -20.88
C LYS A 127 -12.79 13.16 -20.70
N TYR A 128 -13.49 12.16 -21.25
CA TYR A 128 -12.98 10.78 -21.25
C TYR A 128 -11.71 10.69 -22.09
N LEU A 129 -11.68 11.23 -23.30
CA LEU A 129 -10.47 11.22 -24.14
C LEU A 129 -9.31 11.95 -23.47
N ALA A 130 -9.58 13.09 -22.81
CA ALA A 130 -8.59 13.83 -22.03
C ALA A 130 -7.97 13.02 -20.88
N ASN A 131 -8.75 12.09 -20.30
CA ASN A 131 -8.37 11.30 -19.13
C ASN A 131 -8.25 9.81 -19.42
N LYS A 132 -8.21 9.41 -20.70
CA LYS A 132 -8.44 8.03 -21.14
C LYS A 132 -7.51 7.06 -20.43
N THR A 133 -6.21 7.37 -20.41
CA THR A 133 -5.20 6.55 -19.75
C THR A 133 -5.47 6.35 -18.26
N VAL A 134 -5.91 7.40 -17.55
CA VAL A 134 -6.21 7.30 -16.11
C VAL A 134 -7.47 6.48 -15.87
N VAL A 135 -8.52 6.74 -16.65
CA VAL A 135 -9.80 6.01 -16.55
C VAL A 135 -9.61 4.53 -16.85
N ASP A 136 -8.89 4.20 -17.94
CA ASP A 136 -8.61 2.82 -18.33
C ASP A 136 -7.80 2.10 -17.24
N ARG A 137 -6.81 2.76 -16.63
CA ARG A 137 -6.06 2.20 -15.49
C ARG A 137 -6.91 2.02 -14.23
N LEU A 138 -7.84 2.93 -13.94
CA LEU A 138 -8.79 2.76 -12.83
C LEU A 138 -9.72 1.56 -13.08
N TYR A 139 -10.18 1.34 -14.32
CA TYR A 139 -10.94 0.14 -14.67
C TYR A 139 -10.11 -1.13 -14.58
N ALA A 140 -8.88 -1.13 -15.10
CA ALA A 140 -7.97 -2.27 -15.04
C ALA A 140 -7.65 -2.67 -13.58
N GLY A 141 -7.56 -1.70 -12.67
CA GLY A 141 -7.43 -1.96 -11.23
C GLY A 141 -8.59 -2.76 -10.62
N LYS A 142 -9.75 -2.88 -11.26
CA LYS A 142 -10.82 -3.79 -10.77
C LYS A 142 -10.46 -5.28 -10.96
N GLY A 143 -9.52 -5.58 -11.84
CA GLY A 143 -9.10 -6.92 -12.20
C GLY A 143 -7.78 -7.35 -11.57
N PRO A 144 -7.21 -8.47 -12.04
CA PRO A 144 -5.86 -8.89 -11.66
C PRO A 144 -4.83 -7.87 -12.16
N VAL A 145 -3.85 -7.58 -11.31
CA VAL A 145 -2.73 -6.69 -11.61
C VAL A 145 -1.47 -7.40 -11.13
N ASN A 146 -0.53 -7.61 -12.05
CA ASN A 146 0.68 -8.40 -11.85
C ASN A 146 1.97 -7.60 -12.08
N ALA A 147 1.86 -6.37 -12.59
CA ALA A 147 3.01 -5.51 -12.85
C ALA A 147 2.65 -4.02 -12.72
N ARG A 148 3.67 -3.20 -12.43
CA ARG A 148 3.57 -1.73 -12.46
C ARG A 148 2.97 -1.24 -13.77
N GLY A 149 2.13 -0.22 -13.68
CA GLY A 149 1.54 0.47 -14.84
C GLY A 149 0.21 -0.13 -15.30
N GLN A 150 -0.13 -1.35 -14.86
CA GLN A 150 -1.33 -2.04 -15.34
C GLN A 150 -2.64 -1.47 -14.79
N GLY A 151 -2.63 -0.83 -13.62
CA GLY A 151 -3.85 -0.30 -13.03
C GLY A 151 -3.64 0.74 -11.96
N TYR A 152 -4.75 1.31 -11.49
CA TYR A 152 -4.80 2.18 -10.32
C TYR A 152 -5.80 1.64 -9.29
N ASP A 153 -5.36 1.62 -8.04
CA ASP A 153 -6.20 1.33 -6.89
C ASP A 153 -6.30 2.56 -5.97
N PRO A 154 -7.44 2.73 -5.28
CA PRO A 154 -7.52 3.58 -4.11
C PRO A 154 -6.60 3.03 -3.01
N ASP A 155 -5.70 3.88 -2.56
CA ASP A 155 -4.71 3.65 -1.52
C ASP A 155 -5.03 4.52 -0.30
N HIS A 156 -4.92 3.94 0.90
CA HIS A 156 -5.08 4.67 2.15
C HIS A 156 -3.79 5.43 2.51
N ILE A 157 -3.79 6.75 2.59
CA ILE A 157 -2.61 7.56 2.94
C ILE A 157 -2.05 7.10 4.30
N HIS A 158 -2.93 6.98 5.28
CA HIS A 158 -2.73 6.31 6.55
C HIS A 158 -3.30 4.89 6.45
N GLU A 159 -2.42 3.88 6.46
CA GLU A 159 -2.77 2.47 6.36
C GLU A 159 -3.76 2.00 7.44
N LEU A 160 -4.79 1.25 7.05
CA LEU A 160 -5.79 0.70 7.98
C LEU A 160 -5.16 -0.21 9.04
N GLN A 161 -4.18 -1.02 8.64
CA GLN A 161 -3.41 -1.88 9.55
C GLN A 161 -2.55 -1.11 10.57
N MET A 162 -2.38 0.20 10.38
CA MET A 162 -1.62 1.10 11.25
C MET A 162 -2.49 2.20 11.89
N ASP A 163 -3.79 1.90 12.09
CA ASP A 163 -4.82 2.76 12.71
C ASP A 163 -5.31 3.92 11.83
N GLY A 164 -5.17 3.76 10.51
CA GLY A 164 -5.75 4.69 9.56
C GLY A 164 -7.27 4.58 9.51
N THR A 165 -7.94 5.72 9.31
CA THR A 165 -9.39 5.75 9.18
C THR A 165 -9.82 5.32 7.77
N ASP A 166 -10.85 4.49 7.66
CA ASP A 166 -11.45 4.19 6.36
C ASP A 166 -12.39 5.32 5.95
N THR A 167 -11.82 6.41 5.45
CA THR A 167 -12.53 7.64 5.04
C THR A 167 -12.05 8.13 3.68
N TYR A 168 -12.88 8.88 2.95
CA TYR A 168 -12.57 9.29 1.57
C TYR A 168 -11.39 10.28 1.47
N ASP A 169 -11.18 11.10 2.48
CA ASP A 169 -10.04 12.01 2.63
C ASP A 169 -8.72 11.27 2.88
N ASN A 170 -8.79 10.06 3.43
CA ASN A 170 -7.65 9.17 3.58
C ASN A 170 -7.37 8.37 2.30
N LEU A 171 -8.13 8.54 1.21
CA LEU A 171 -7.93 7.78 -0.02
C LEU A 171 -7.33 8.63 -1.14
N ARG A 172 -6.40 8.02 -1.89
CA ARG A 172 -5.87 8.58 -3.14
C ARG A 172 -5.54 7.50 -4.16
N PRO A 173 -5.40 7.83 -5.45
CA PRO A 173 -4.99 6.87 -6.46
C PRO A 173 -3.52 6.48 -6.29
N MET A 174 -3.22 5.20 -6.52
CA MET A 174 -1.86 4.65 -6.52
C MET A 174 -1.77 3.51 -7.53
N ASP A 175 -0.60 3.30 -8.11
CA ASP A 175 -0.28 2.13 -8.92
C ASP A 175 -0.71 0.84 -8.21
N ALA A 176 -1.59 0.08 -8.86
CA ALA A 176 -2.26 -1.06 -8.22
C ALA A 176 -1.29 -2.17 -7.82
N HIS A 177 -0.24 -2.43 -8.62
CA HIS A 177 0.78 -3.44 -8.29
C HIS A 177 1.55 -3.04 -7.04
N THR A 178 2.04 -1.80 -7.05
CA THR A 178 2.79 -1.22 -5.93
C THR A 178 1.95 -1.21 -4.65
N ASN A 179 0.70 -0.74 -4.71
CA ASN A 179 -0.22 -0.68 -3.58
C ASN A 179 -0.46 -2.07 -2.97
N ARG A 180 -0.93 -3.03 -3.78
CA ARG A 180 -1.29 -4.38 -3.30
C ARG A 180 -0.10 -5.10 -2.69
N GLN A 181 1.05 -5.03 -3.35
CA GLN A 181 2.25 -5.74 -2.89
C GLN A 181 2.82 -5.12 -1.63
N LEU A 182 2.90 -3.78 -1.56
CA LEU A 182 3.37 -3.09 -0.36
C LEU A 182 2.44 -3.36 0.82
N GLY A 183 1.12 -3.23 0.62
CA GLY A 183 0.12 -3.51 1.66
C GLY A 183 0.21 -4.96 2.18
N SER A 184 0.41 -5.93 1.28
CA SER A 184 0.63 -7.33 1.64
C SER A 184 1.92 -7.53 2.45
N ASP A 185 3.03 -6.92 2.04
CA ASP A 185 4.31 -7.06 2.74
C ASP A 185 4.25 -6.41 4.13
N ILE A 186 3.60 -5.25 4.27
CA ILE A 186 3.38 -4.60 5.58
C ILE A 186 2.53 -5.50 6.47
N SER A 187 1.47 -6.11 5.93
CA SER A 187 0.60 -7.00 6.71
C SER A 187 1.36 -8.22 7.24
N VAL A 188 2.23 -8.80 6.42
CA VAL A 188 3.11 -9.90 6.83
C VAL A 188 4.10 -9.43 7.89
N ALA A 189 4.74 -8.28 7.71
CA ALA A 189 5.71 -7.73 8.65
C ALA A 189 5.09 -7.48 10.04
N LEU A 190 3.85 -6.98 10.09
CA LEU A 190 3.15 -6.63 11.33
C LEU A 190 2.36 -7.78 11.97
N ARG A 191 2.40 -8.99 11.40
CA ARG A 191 1.56 -10.13 11.84
C ARG A 191 1.71 -10.49 13.31
N ASP A 192 2.92 -10.40 13.85
CA ASP A 192 3.23 -10.76 15.24
C ASP A 192 3.30 -9.55 16.17
N VAL A 193 3.01 -8.36 15.66
CA VAL A 193 2.96 -7.13 16.47
C VAL A 193 1.62 -7.08 17.20
N PRO A 194 1.61 -6.93 18.54
CA PRO A 194 0.37 -6.79 19.29
C PRO A 194 -0.39 -5.51 18.91
N ASP A 195 -1.72 -5.55 18.99
CA ASP A 195 -2.56 -4.39 18.74
C ASP A 195 -2.24 -3.24 19.71
N GLY A 196 -2.34 -2.01 19.21
CA GLY A 196 -1.99 -0.80 19.94
C GLY A 196 -0.49 -0.51 20.04
N THR A 197 0.40 -1.43 19.61
CA THR A 197 1.85 -1.19 19.61
C THR A 197 2.20 0.00 18.70
N PRO A 198 2.92 1.03 19.19
CA PRO A 198 3.37 2.14 18.36
C PRO A 198 4.29 1.67 17.23
N ILE A 199 4.20 2.28 16.06
CA ILE A 199 5.00 1.92 14.88
C ILE A 199 5.86 3.12 14.45
N ILE A 200 7.15 2.88 14.29
CA ILE A 200 8.10 3.82 13.67
C ILE A 200 8.42 3.29 12.28
N VAL A 201 8.49 4.19 11.29
CA VAL A 201 8.78 3.84 9.91
C VAL A 201 10.14 4.38 9.48
N LYS A 202 10.97 3.50 8.92
CA LYS A 202 12.25 3.82 8.27
C LYS A 202 12.15 3.47 6.78
N VAL A 203 12.89 4.19 5.93
CA VAL A 203 12.94 3.92 4.50
C VAL A 203 14.39 3.67 4.11
N LEU A 204 14.64 2.56 3.41
CA LEU A 204 15.93 2.28 2.81
C LEU A 204 15.99 2.84 1.38
N PRO A 205 17.16 3.37 0.97
CA PRO A 205 17.38 3.84 -0.40
C PRO A 205 17.29 2.72 -1.44
#